data_AF-A0A7K0VV16-F1
#
_entry.id   AF-A0A7K0VV16-F1
#
_cell.length_a   1.000
_cell.length_b   1.000
_cell.length_c   1.000
_cell.angle_alpha   90.00
_cell.angle_beta   90.00
_cell.angle_gamma   90.00
#
_symmetry.space_group_name_H-M   'P 1'
#
loop_
_entity.id
_entity.type
_entity.pdbx_description
1 polymer ?
#
loop_
_entity_poly.entity_id
_entity_poly.type
_entity_poly.pdbx_seq_one_letter_code
_entity_poly.pdbx_strand_id
1 'polypeptide(L)'
;MKVVQSADQVQEAMDSAQRESKAFFGRDEIYVERYLTWPRHIEVQLVGDKHGNVVWVSTRDCSAQRRHQKLIEEAPAPGLPDGMEEAMGAAAVKAAKAVGYYNAGTVEFIYQDNDFFFLEMNTRLQVEHPVTEVITGIDLVEWQILVASGEKLPMTQKQVAARRNGHGIEVRINAENPSGGKFLPSPGTITTLTTPDGFGTRFDGGYEAGDTVSQYYDNLVGKLIVWGKDRDTAITRTIRALEEMVIVGVHTTIPADLAILRHPDFSAITHSTKWVEETLDLSQLVSHAGAAPVDDDQDLVERSTTVEVNGKRFDVKMWVPEFAIGTAKKTKKPTRGSGGAGGGAASGAVTAPMQGTIVKVMVEVGQTIAVGDAVVVLEAMKMENQITAEKAGKVAKVNVTAGDKVGSGDVLAVIE
;
A
#
# COMPACT_ATOMS: atom_id res chain seq x y z
N MET A 1 -4.34 -2.80 -21.51
CA MET A 1 -5.50 -1.88 -21.32
C MET A 1 -5.25 -0.61 -22.12
N LYS A 2 -6.26 -0.06 -22.78
CA LYS A 2 -6.17 1.20 -23.55
C LYS A 2 -7.35 2.09 -23.19
N VAL A 3 -7.11 3.35 -22.87
CA VAL A 3 -8.17 4.35 -22.64
C VAL A 3 -8.42 5.09 -23.95
N VAL A 4 -9.67 5.17 -24.36
CA VAL A 4 -10.10 5.82 -25.61
C VAL A 4 -11.03 6.97 -25.27
N GLN A 5 -10.69 8.19 -25.69
CA GLN A 5 -11.46 9.40 -25.36
C GLN A 5 -12.34 9.87 -26.52
N SER A 6 -12.10 9.39 -27.74
CA SER A 6 -12.83 9.79 -28.93
C SER A 6 -12.95 8.65 -29.95
N ALA A 7 -13.95 8.72 -30.83
CA ALA A 7 -14.30 7.65 -31.77
C ALA A 7 -13.18 7.35 -32.79
N ASP A 8 -12.42 8.37 -33.18
CA ASP A 8 -11.29 8.28 -34.12
C ASP A 8 -10.09 7.48 -33.55
N GLN A 9 -9.96 7.40 -32.23
CA GLN A 9 -8.91 6.63 -31.55
C GLN A 9 -9.23 5.14 -31.40
N VAL A 10 -10.49 4.74 -31.62
CA VAL A 10 -10.97 3.38 -31.29
C VAL A 10 -10.20 2.31 -32.08
N GLN A 11 -10.07 2.47 -33.40
CA GLN A 11 -9.47 1.44 -34.24
C GLN A 11 -8.00 1.21 -33.88
N GLU A 12 -7.22 2.28 -33.73
CA GLU A 12 -5.81 2.21 -33.35
C GLU A 12 -5.62 1.56 -31.98
N ALA A 13 -6.45 1.94 -31.00
CA ALA A 13 -6.41 1.38 -29.66
C ALA A 13 -6.77 -0.12 -29.66
N MET A 14 -7.79 -0.53 -30.42
CA MET A 14 -8.16 -1.94 -30.56
C MET A 14 -7.03 -2.74 -31.22
N ASP A 15 -6.48 -2.29 -32.34
CA ASP A 15 -5.38 -2.97 -33.04
C ASP A 15 -4.13 -3.11 -32.15
N SER A 16 -3.85 -2.09 -31.34
CA SER A 16 -2.78 -2.15 -30.33
C SER A 16 -3.09 -3.19 -29.24
N ALA A 17 -4.30 -3.17 -28.69
CA ALA A 17 -4.71 -4.10 -27.63
C ALA A 17 -4.72 -5.56 -28.10
N GLN A 18 -5.17 -5.83 -29.32
CA GLN A 18 -5.14 -7.19 -29.90
C GLN A 18 -3.71 -7.69 -30.10
N ARG A 19 -2.80 -6.86 -30.61
CA ARG A 19 -1.39 -7.23 -30.80
C ARG A 19 -0.74 -7.57 -29.46
N GLU A 20 -0.94 -6.73 -28.44
CA GLU A 20 -0.45 -6.98 -27.09
C GLU A 20 -1.03 -8.27 -26.51
N SER A 21 -2.36 -8.42 -26.53
CA SER A 21 -3.04 -9.60 -25.99
C SER A 21 -2.61 -10.89 -26.69
N LYS A 22 -2.45 -10.86 -28.02
CA LYS A 22 -2.01 -12.03 -28.79
C LYS A 22 -0.56 -12.41 -28.47
N ALA A 23 0.31 -11.43 -28.27
CA ALA A 23 1.69 -11.66 -27.90
C ALA A 23 1.84 -12.25 -26.49
N PHE A 24 1.06 -11.76 -25.53
CA PHE A 24 1.17 -12.18 -24.12
C PHE A 24 0.31 -13.39 -23.76
N PHE A 25 -0.89 -13.51 -24.34
CA PHE A 25 -1.91 -14.48 -23.92
C PHE A 25 -2.38 -15.41 -25.05
N GLY A 26 -1.89 -15.23 -26.28
CA GLY A 26 -2.27 -16.05 -27.44
C GLY A 26 -3.72 -15.85 -27.89
N ARG A 27 -4.36 -14.76 -27.47
CA ARG A 27 -5.79 -14.46 -27.63
C ARG A 27 -5.98 -13.00 -28.03
N ASP A 28 -6.89 -12.71 -28.95
CA ASP A 28 -7.13 -11.35 -29.50
C ASP A 28 -8.54 -10.80 -29.22
N GLU A 29 -9.30 -11.48 -28.36
CA GLU A 29 -10.58 -11.00 -27.87
C GLU A 29 -10.42 -9.69 -27.09
N ILE A 30 -11.30 -8.74 -27.38
CA ILE A 30 -11.37 -7.46 -26.67
C ILE A 30 -12.69 -7.40 -25.92
N TYR A 31 -12.60 -6.98 -24.66
CA TYR A 31 -13.72 -6.50 -23.88
C TYR A 31 -13.68 -4.97 -23.83
N VAL A 32 -14.81 -4.32 -24.11
CA VAL A 32 -14.95 -2.86 -24.08
C VAL A 32 -15.89 -2.49 -22.95
N GLU A 33 -15.42 -1.62 -22.06
CA GLU A 33 -16.18 -1.11 -20.94
C GLU A 33 -16.14 0.41 -20.88
N ARG A 34 -17.13 0.98 -20.19
CA ARG A 34 -17.16 2.43 -19.93
C ARG A 34 -16.02 2.78 -18.98
N TYR A 35 -15.13 3.67 -19.41
CA TYR A 35 -14.09 4.21 -18.55
C TYR A 35 -14.64 5.29 -17.61
N LEU A 36 -14.33 5.17 -16.32
CA LEU A 36 -14.69 6.14 -15.29
C LEU A 36 -13.47 6.95 -14.90
N THR A 37 -13.61 8.27 -14.87
CA THR A 37 -12.50 9.21 -14.75
C THR A 37 -12.06 9.41 -13.31
N TRP A 38 -13.01 9.48 -12.38
CA TRP A 38 -12.78 9.72 -10.96
C TRP A 38 -13.62 8.79 -10.07
N PRO A 39 -13.46 7.46 -10.20
CA PRO A 39 -14.35 6.52 -9.53
C PRO A 39 -13.97 6.25 -8.07
N ARG A 40 -14.99 5.99 -7.25
CA ARG A 40 -14.84 5.34 -5.94
C ARG A 40 -14.99 3.82 -6.08
N HIS A 41 -14.18 3.07 -5.33
CA HIS A 41 -14.28 1.62 -5.21
C HIS A 41 -15.12 1.30 -3.97
N ILE A 42 -16.38 0.90 -4.20
CA ILE A 42 -17.32 0.58 -3.13
C ILE A 42 -17.72 -0.88 -3.25
N GLU A 43 -17.64 -1.61 -2.16
CA GLU A 43 -17.91 -3.03 -2.15
C GLU A 43 -18.96 -3.41 -1.11
N VAL A 44 -19.64 -4.53 -1.33
CA VAL A 44 -20.70 -5.03 -0.46
C VAL A 44 -20.30 -6.37 0.12
N GLN A 45 -20.18 -6.45 1.44
CA GLN A 45 -20.04 -7.71 2.15
C GLN A 45 -21.36 -8.48 2.11
N LEU A 46 -21.31 -9.75 1.75
CA LEU A 46 -22.45 -10.66 1.86
C LEU A 46 -22.06 -11.99 2.48
N VAL A 47 -23.06 -12.71 2.99
CA VAL A 47 -22.93 -14.10 3.44
C VAL A 47 -24.14 -14.88 2.95
N GLY A 48 -23.89 -16.00 2.28
CA GLY A 48 -24.92 -16.96 1.88
C GLY A 48 -24.85 -18.27 2.67
N ASP A 49 -25.97 -18.98 2.82
CA ASP A 49 -26.01 -20.34 3.35
C ASP A 49 -26.40 -21.38 2.28
N LYS A 50 -26.29 -22.66 2.63
CA LYS A 50 -26.67 -23.79 1.76
C LYS A 50 -28.19 -23.95 1.59
N HIS A 51 -28.99 -23.11 2.26
CA HIS A 51 -30.46 -23.14 2.24
C HIS A 51 -31.04 -22.06 1.31
N GLY A 52 -30.19 -21.33 0.58
CA GLY A 52 -30.59 -20.29 -0.36
C GLY A 52 -30.82 -18.91 0.28
N ASN A 53 -30.52 -18.75 1.57
CA ASN A 53 -30.54 -17.44 2.22
C ASN A 53 -29.24 -16.71 1.91
N VAL A 54 -29.36 -15.41 1.61
CA VAL A 54 -28.21 -14.52 1.42
C VAL A 54 -28.57 -13.18 2.04
N VAL A 55 -27.68 -12.65 2.86
CA VAL A 55 -27.78 -11.30 3.45
C VAL A 55 -26.56 -10.49 3.10
N TRP A 56 -26.71 -9.18 2.98
CA TRP A 56 -25.59 -8.24 2.87
C TRP A 56 -25.37 -7.51 4.20
N VAL A 57 -24.11 -7.44 4.63
CA VAL A 57 -23.72 -7.05 5.99
C VAL A 57 -23.43 -5.57 6.09
N SER A 58 -22.60 -5.02 5.20
CA SER A 58 -22.33 -3.58 5.06
C SER A 58 -21.75 -3.28 3.68
N THR A 59 -21.80 -2.02 3.28
CA THR A 59 -20.87 -1.48 2.28
C THR A 59 -19.51 -1.15 2.90
N ARG A 60 -18.46 -1.12 2.07
CA ARG A 60 -17.14 -0.57 2.39
C ARG A 60 -16.66 0.32 1.25
N ASP A 61 -15.98 1.40 1.57
CA ASP A 61 -15.23 2.20 0.61
C ASP A 61 -13.73 1.88 0.73
N CYS A 62 -13.13 1.48 -0.38
CA CYS A 62 -11.72 1.13 -0.49
C CYS A 62 -10.98 2.03 -1.50
N SER A 63 -11.50 3.23 -1.74
CA SER A 63 -10.99 4.16 -2.76
C SER A 63 -9.60 4.70 -2.44
N ALA A 64 -9.20 4.75 -1.18
CA ALA A 64 -7.84 5.13 -0.78
C ALA A 64 -6.87 3.96 -1.05
N GLN A 65 -6.47 3.85 -2.31
CA GLN A 65 -5.58 2.79 -2.82
C GLN A 65 -4.46 3.38 -3.68
N ARG A 66 -3.36 2.64 -3.81
CA ARG A 66 -2.20 3.00 -4.63
C ARG A 66 -1.84 1.81 -5.51
N ARG A 67 -1.74 1.98 -6.82
CA ARG A 67 -1.44 0.91 -7.81
C ARG A 67 -2.29 -0.34 -7.57
N HIS A 68 -3.58 -0.13 -7.31
CA HIS A 68 -4.56 -1.19 -6.98
C HIS A 68 -4.34 -1.91 -5.63
N GLN A 69 -3.41 -1.46 -4.79
CA GLN A 69 -3.22 -1.90 -3.41
C GLN A 69 -4.04 -0.99 -2.48
N LYS A 70 -5.04 -1.55 -1.81
CA LYS A 70 -5.85 -0.84 -0.80
C LYS A 70 -4.97 -0.44 0.39
N LEU A 71 -5.08 0.80 0.86
CA LEU A 71 -4.33 1.33 2.01
C LEU A 71 -5.26 1.58 3.20
N ILE A 72 -6.37 2.29 2.94
CA ILE A 72 -7.38 2.64 3.95
C ILE A 72 -8.75 2.24 3.44
N GLU A 73 -9.49 1.53 4.28
CA GLU A 73 -10.85 1.09 4.03
C GLU A 73 -11.79 1.66 5.10
N GLU A 74 -13.03 1.96 4.74
CA GLU A 74 -14.01 2.46 5.70
C GLU A 74 -15.41 1.88 5.50
N ALA A 75 -16.16 1.73 6.61
CA ALA A 75 -17.51 1.18 6.60
C ALA A 75 -18.43 1.96 7.55
N PRO A 76 -19.69 2.24 7.16
CA PRO A 76 -20.24 2.09 5.82
C PRO A 76 -19.56 3.02 4.81
N ALA A 77 -19.76 2.80 3.51
CA ALA A 77 -19.23 3.71 2.50
C ALA A 77 -19.86 5.12 2.67
N PRO A 78 -19.05 6.18 2.87
CA PRO A 78 -19.59 7.50 3.21
C PRO A 78 -20.15 8.24 1.99
N GLY A 79 -21.01 9.23 2.22
CA GLY A 79 -21.44 10.18 1.17
C GLY A 79 -22.28 9.56 0.04
N LEU A 80 -22.88 8.39 0.26
CA LEU A 80 -23.85 7.81 -0.67
C LEU A 80 -25.23 8.48 -0.52
N PRO A 81 -25.94 8.76 -1.63
CA PRO A 81 -27.32 9.24 -1.57
C PRO A 81 -28.27 8.25 -0.88
N ASP A 82 -29.38 8.76 -0.35
CA ASP A 82 -30.45 7.94 0.25
C ASP A 82 -30.90 6.82 -0.72
N GLY A 83 -30.95 5.58 -0.23
CA GLY A 83 -31.37 4.42 -1.01
C GLY A 83 -30.27 3.79 -1.87
N MET A 84 -29.12 4.46 -2.06
CA MET A 84 -28.02 3.94 -2.87
C MET A 84 -27.39 2.70 -2.22
N GLU A 85 -27.17 2.74 -0.91
CA GLU A 85 -26.60 1.61 -0.18
C GLU A 85 -27.49 0.37 -0.29
N GLU A 86 -28.81 0.53 -0.15
CA GLU A 86 -29.79 -0.54 -0.31
C GLU A 86 -29.85 -1.07 -1.75
N ALA A 87 -29.72 -0.20 -2.75
CA ALA A 87 -29.68 -0.60 -4.15
C ALA A 87 -28.45 -1.46 -4.46
N MET A 88 -27.28 -1.05 -3.99
CA MET A 88 -26.04 -1.83 -4.12
C MET A 88 -26.14 -3.16 -3.37
N GLY A 89 -26.66 -3.14 -2.14
CA GLY A 89 -26.92 -4.35 -1.34
C GLY A 89 -27.86 -5.34 -2.02
N ALA A 90 -28.97 -4.86 -2.59
CA ALA A 90 -29.91 -5.68 -3.34
C ALA A 90 -29.28 -6.27 -4.62
N ALA A 91 -28.48 -5.48 -5.35
CA ALA A 91 -27.75 -5.94 -6.53
C ALA A 91 -26.74 -7.05 -6.16
N ALA A 92 -25.99 -6.88 -5.07
CA ALA A 92 -25.03 -7.86 -4.58
C ALA A 92 -25.71 -9.18 -4.18
N VAL A 93 -26.82 -9.12 -3.43
CA VAL A 93 -27.61 -10.31 -3.07
C VAL A 93 -28.15 -11.02 -4.32
N LYS A 94 -28.61 -10.27 -5.32
CA LYS A 94 -29.10 -10.83 -6.59
C LYS A 94 -27.98 -11.55 -7.34
N ALA A 95 -26.78 -10.96 -7.43
CA ALA A 95 -25.62 -11.57 -8.06
C ALA A 95 -25.21 -12.87 -7.35
N ALA A 96 -25.11 -12.85 -6.02
CA ALA A 96 -24.78 -14.03 -5.22
C ALA A 96 -25.80 -15.16 -5.39
N LYS A 97 -27.10 -14.85 -5.36
CA LYS A 97 -28.16 -15.85 -5.58
C LYS A 97 -28.13 -16.43 -6.99
N ALA A 98 -27.82 -15.62 -8.01
CA ALA A 98 -27.78 -16.07 -9.40
C ALA A 98 -26.72 -17.16 -9.64
N VAL A 99 -25.62 -17.14 -8.88
CA VAL A 99 -24.55 -18.15 -8.97
C VAL A 99 -24.64 -19.23 -7.88
N GLY A 100 -25.69 -19.22 -7.06
CA GLY A 100 -25.84 -20.17 -5.95
C GLY A 100 -24.75 -20.03 -4.87
N TYR A 101 -24.29 -18.81 -4.63
CA TYR A 101 -23.19 -18.54 -3.71
C TYR A 101 -23.56 -18.86 -2.26
N TYR A 102 -22.62 -19.48 -1.53
CA TYR A 102 -22.69 -19.66 -0.08
C TYR A 102 -21.34 -19.30 0.54
N ASN A 103 -21.31 -19.10 1.87
CA ASN A 103 -20.18 -18.54 2.62
C ASN A 103 -20.05 -17.01 2.44
N ALA A 104 -19.07 -16.39 3.12
CA ALA A 104 -18.78 -14.97 2.98
C ALA A 104 -18.20 -14.67 1.59
N GLY A 105 -18.62 -13.54 1.02
CA GLY A 105 -18.12 -13.05 -0.26
C GLY A 105 -18.29 -11.54 -0.34
N THR A 106 -17.65 -10.92 -1.32
CA THR A 106 -17.75 -9.48 -1.53
C THR A 106 -18.04 -9.19 -2.99
N VAL A 107 -19.04 -8.34 -3.25
CA VAL A 107 -19.34 -7.85 -4.59
C VAL A 107 -18.76 -6.46 -4.70
N GLU A 108 -17.85 -6.26 -5.64
CA GLU A 108 -17.15 -5.00 -5.86
C GLU A 108 -17.88 -4.19 -6.91
N PHE A 109 -18.08 -2.90 -6.61
CA PHE A 109 -18.66 -1.94 -7.52
C PHE A 109 -17.72 -0.77 -7.72
N ILE A 110 -17.83 -0.18 -8.90
CA ILE A 110 -17.29 1.14 -9.16
C ILE A 110 -18.43 2.15 -9.13
N TYR A 111 -18.25 3.22 -8.36
CA TYR A 111 -19.24 4.28 -8.16
C TYR A 111 -18.73 5.63 -8.71
N GLN A 112 -19.55 6.29 -9.53
CA GLN A 112 -19.30 7.66 -9.98
C GLN A 112 -20.62 8.34 -10.39
N ASP A 113 -20.78 9.64 -10.11
CA ASP A 113 -21.92 10.44 -10.56
C ASP A 113 -23.31 9.90 -10.14
N ASN A 114 -23.40 9.31 -8.94
CA ASN A 114 -24.59 8.63 -8.40
C ASN A 114 -25.01 7.36 -9.17
N ASP A 115 -24.14 6.83 -10.04
CA ASP A 115 -24.31 5.52 -10.65
C ASP A 115 -23.28 4.53 -10.07
N PHE A 116 -23.66 3.25 -10.02
CA PHE A 116 -22.76 2.16 -9.67
C PHE A 116 -22.75 1.07 -10.74
N PHE A 117 -21.59 0.47 -10.94
CA PHE A 117 -21.35 -0.56 -11.95
C PHE A 117 -20.69 -1.76 -11.29
N PHE A 118 -21.18 -2.96 -11.59
CA PHE A 118 -20.58 -4.20 -11.12
C PHE A 118 -19.17 -4.35 -11.71
N LEU A 119 -18.18 -4.60 -10.85
CA LEU A 119 -16.81 -4.91 -11.26
C LEU A 119 -16.61 -6.42 -11.27
N GLU A 120 -16.62 -7.02 -10.08
CA GLU A 120 -16.45 -8.46 -9.89
C GLU A 120 -17.05 -8.94 -8.57
N MET A 121 -17.00 -10.25 -8.35
CA MET A 121 -17.35 -10.87 -7.07
C MET A 121 -16.17 -11.69 -6.56
N ASN A 122 -15.61 -11.27 -5.43
CA ASN A 122 -14.55 -12.00 -4.74
C ASN A 122 -15.16 -13.09 -3.86
N THR A 123 -14.91 -14.35 -4.24
CA THR A 123 -15.50 -15.55 -3.63
C THR A 123 -14.71 -16.03 -2.41
N ARG A 124 -14.38 -15.10 -1.52
CA ARG A 124 -13.60 -15.32 -0.29
C ARG A 124 -13.94 -14.25 0.73
N LEU A 125 -13.48 -14.45 1.97
CA LEU A 125 -13.42 -13.36 2.94
C LEU A 125 -12.40 -12.31 2.47
N GLN A 126 -12.79 -11.04 2.51
CA GLN A 126 -11.88 -9.93 2.20
C GLN A 126 -10.96 -9.61 3.37
N VAL A 127 -9.81 -9.00 3.10
CA VAL A 127 -8.80 -8.67 4.13
C VAL A 127 -9.40 -7.66 5.12
N GLU A 128 -10.13 -6.71 4.57
CA GLU A 128 -10.87 -5.59 5.16
C GLU A 128 -12.26 -5.96 5.71
N HIS A 129 -12.54 -7.25 5.92
CA HIS A 129 -13.76 -7.65 6.61
C HIS A 129 -13.91 -7.08 8.03
N PRO A 130 -12.85 -6.84 8.84
CA PRO A 130 -13.01 -6.31 10.19
C PRO A 130 -13.69 -4.95 10.26
N VAL A 131 -13.52 -4.08 9.25
CA VAL A 131 -14.22 -2.78 9.23
C VAL A 131 -15.74 -2.95 9.18
N THR A 132 -16.23 -4.05 8.57
CA THR A 132 -17.64 -4.44 8.62
C THR A 132 -18.03 -5.04 9.96
N GLU A 133 -17.16 -5.83 10.58
CA GLU A 133 -17.42 -6.46 11.89
C GLU A 133 -17.56 -5.40 13.00
N VAL A 134 -16.68 -4.40 13.04
CA VAL A 134 -16.68 -3.42 14.15
C VAL A 134 -17.92 -2.53 14.20
N ILE A 135 -18.57 -2.29 13.06
CA ILE A 135 -19.83 -1.53 13.01
C ILE A 135 -21.07 -2.40 13.22
N THR A 136 -20.97 -3.73 13.14
CA THR A 136 -22.13 -4.66 13.26
C THR A 136 -22.07 -5.57 14.49
N GLY A 137 -20.89 -5.81 15.04
CA GLY A 137 -20.65 -6.86 16.03
C GLY A 137 -20.96 -8.27 15.51
N ILE A 138 -20.92 -8.47 14.18
CA ILE A 138 -21.06 -9.79 13.55
C ILE A 138 -19.66 -10.32 13.28
N ASP A 139 -19.34 -11.48 13.83
CA ASP A 139 -18.13 -12.23 13.49
C ASP A 139 -18.38 -12.98 12.18
N LEU A 140 -17.72 -12.52 11.12
CA LEU A 140 -17.91 -13.07 9.79
C LEU A 140 -17.29 -14.46 9.70
N VAL A 141 -16.15 -14.70 10.35
CA VAL A 141 -15.47 -16.01 10.37
C VAL A 141 -16.32 -17.06 11.09
N GLU A 142 -16.95 -16.70 12.21
CA GLU A 142 -17.94 -17.54 12.89
C GLU A 142 -19.06 -17.94 11.92
N TRP A 143 -19.64 -16.96 11.21
CA TRP A 143 -20.69 -17.23 10.24
C TRP A 143 -20.21 -18.12 9.09
N GLN A 144 -18.98 -17.94 8.61
CA GLN A 144 -18.38 -18.82 7.60
C GLN A 144 -18.37 -20.28 8.07
N ILE A 145 -17.96 -20.52 9.33
CA ILE A 145 -17.89 -21.87 9.91
C ILE A 145 -19.29 -22.47 10.07
N LEU A 146 -20.27 -21.69 10.56
CA LEU A 146 -21.65 -22.12 10.72
C LEU A 146 -22.27 -22.54 9.38
N VAL A 147 -22.22 -21.67 8.37
CA VAL A 147 -22.84 -21.98 7.07
C VAL A 147 -22.09 -23.08 6.31
N ALA A 148 -20.78 -23.20 6.49
CA ALA A 148 -20.00 -24.32 5.96
C ALA A 148 -20.47 -25.65 6.56
N SER A 149 -20.78 -25.66 7.86
CA SER A 149 -21.34 -26.79 8.60
C SER A 149 -22.79 -27.14 8.23
N GLY A 150 -23.41 -26.36 7.35
CA GLY A 150 -24.79 -26.58 6.88
C GLY A 150 -25.84 -25.91 7.75
N GLU A 151 -25.46 -25.05 8.69
CA GLU A 151 -26.39 -24.23 9.44
C GLU A 151 -27.01 -23.13 8.55
N LYS A 152 -28.15 -22.59 9.01
CA LYS A 152 -28.77 -21.40 8.41
C LYS A 152 -28.08 -20.13 8.90
N LEU A 153 -28.24 -19.05 8.14
CA LEU A 153 -27.79 -17.73 8.58
C LEU A 153 -28.41 -17.36 9.95
N PRO A 154 -27.60 -16.92 10.94
CA PRO A 154 -28.10 -16.60 12.29
C PRO A 154 -29.05 -15.40 12.34
N MET A 155 -29.02 -14.53 11.33
CA MET A 155 -29.81 -13.30 11.27
C MET A 155 -30.44 -13.10 9.90
N THR A 156 -31.64 -12.52 9.90
CA THR A 156 -32.30 -11.99 8.70
C THR A 156 -31.67 -10.67 8.26
N GLN A 157 -31.92 -10.24 7.01
CA GLN A 157 -31.46 -8.94 6.50
C GLN A 157 -31.87 -7.77 7.40
N LYS A 158 -33.08 -7.80 7.97
CA LYS A 158 -33.58 -6.76 8.88
C LYS A 158 -32.79 -6.72 10.19
N GLN A 159 -32.43 -7.88 10.74
CA GLN A 159 -31.63 -7.98 11.97
C GLN A 159 -30.18 -7.52 11.72
N VAL A 160 -29.61 -7.87 10.57
CA VAL A 160 -28.27 -7.40 10.15
C VAL A 160 -28.25 -5.88 10.00
N ALA A 161 -29.23 -5.31 9.29
CA ALA A 161 -29.31 -3.86 9.13
C ALA A 161 -29.44 -3.13 10.48
N ALA A 162 -30.22 -3.68 11.41
CA ALA A 162 -30.39 -3.11 12.76
C ALA A 162 -29.14 -3.17 13.65
N ARG A 163 -28.11 -3.92 13.25
CA ARG A 163 -26.83 -4.00 13.97
C ARG A 163 -25.84 -2.91 13.59
N ARG A 164 -25.98 -2.29 12.41
CA ARG A 164 -25.06 -1.26 11.92
C ARG A 164 -25.11 -0.03 12.81
N ASN A 165 -23.98 0.33 13.39
CA ASN A 165 -23.86 1.48 14.26
C ASN A 165 -22.44 2.08 14.21
N GLY A 166 -22.38 3.40 14.09
CA GLY A 166 -21.13 4.14 13.98
C GLY A 166 -20.43 3.94 12.64
N HIS A 167 -19.12 4.17 12.65
CA HIS A 167 -18.25 4.15 11.48
C HIS A 167 -16.94 3.42 11.81
N GLY A 168 -16.48 2.57 10.92
CA GLY A 168 -15.21 1.87 11.00
C GLY A 168 -14.22 2.42 9.99
N ILE A 169 -12.95 2.50 10.37
CA ILE A 169 -11.81 2.73 9.48
C ILE A 169 -10.80 1.62 9.73
N GLU A 170 -10.30 1.02 8.67
CA GLU A 170 -9.19 0.08 8.69
C GLU A 170 -8.00 0.68 7.94
N VAL A 171 -6.79 0.48 8.48
CA VAL A 171 -5.53 0.88 7.85
C VAL A 171 -4.65 -0.35 7.74
N ARG A 172 -4.15 -0.61 6.53
CA ARG A 172 -3.16 -1.66 6.29
C ARG A 172 -1.77 -1.16 6.63
N ILE A 173 -1.13 -1.82 7.59
CA ILE A 173 0.23 -1.47 8.01
C ILE A 173 1.20 -2.37 7.23
N ASN A 174 1.74 -1.87 6.11
CA ASN A 174 2.68 -2.63 5.28
C ASN A 174 4.13 -2.23 5.60
N ALA A 175 5.04 -3.19 5.51
CA ALA A 175 6.48 -2.98 5.63
C ALA A 175 7.02 -2.38 4.32
N GLU A 176 6.73 -1.10 4.11
CA GLU A 176 7.13 -0.31 2.96
C GLU A 176 7.69 1.04 3.41
N ASN A 177 8.61 1.59 2.65
CA ASN A 177 9.17 2.92 2.84
C ASN A 177 8.45 3.92 1.91
N PRO A 178 7.46 4.67 2.40
CA PRO A 178 6.70 5.62 1.59
C PRO A 178 7.47 6.93 1.30
N SER A 179 8.75 7.05 1.70
CA SER A 179 9.52 8.29 1.54
C SER A 179 9.54 8.76 0.09
N GLY A 180 9.26 10.05 -0.13
CA GLY A 180 9.14 10.64 -1.45
C GLY A 180 8.07 10.00 -2.35
N GLY A 181 7.06 9.34 -1.79
CA GLY A 181 6.00 8.64 -2.53
C GLY A 181 6.45 7.33 -3.21
N LYS A 182 7.62 6.78 -2.85
CA LYS A 182 8.18 5.61 -3.54
C LYS A 182 7.59 4.27 -3.07
N PHE A 183 7.25 4.13 -1.79
CA PHE A 183 6.73 2.90 -1.16
C PHE A 183 7.60 1.67 -1.52
N LEU A 184 8.90 1.77 -1.24
CA LEU A 184 9.83 0.66 -1.51
C LEU A 184 9.63 -0.44 -0.45
N PRO A 185 9.57 -1.73 -0.81
CA PRO A 185 9.48 -2.80 0.17
C PRO A 185 10.60 -2.72 1.22
N SER A 186 10.27 -2.99 2.48
CA SER A 186 11.18 -2.91 3.62
C SER A 186 11.17 -4.21 4.44
N PRO A 187 11.55 -5.36 3.86
CA PRO A 187 11.70 -6.60 4.64
C PRO A 187 12.79 -6.42 5.70
N GLY A 188 12.64 -7.07 6.85
CA GLY A 188 13.57 -6.93 7.96
C GLY A 188 12.97 -7.41 9.28
N THR A 189 13.78 -7.39 10.34
CA THR A 189 13.35 -7.77 11.68
C THR A 189 12.66 -6.61 12.37
N ILE A 190 11.46 -6.84 12.89
CA ILE A 190 10.75 -5.90 13.75
C ILE A 190 11.39 -6.00 15.14
N THR A 191 12.21 -5.03 15.53
CA THR A 191 12.87 -5.04 16.84
C THR A 191 11.97 -4.55 17.96
N THR A 192 10.96 -3.75 17.64
CA THR A 192 9.97 -3.26 18.59
C THR A 192 8.62 -3.16 17.89
N LEU A 193 7.58 -3.68 18.54
CA LEU A 193 6.20 -3.58 18.11
C LEU A 193 5.33 -3.22 19.32
N THR A 194 4.86 -1.98 19.37
CA THR A 194 3.87 -1.52 20.34
C THR A 194 2.60 -1.18 19.58
N THR A 195 1.55 -1.95 19.82
CA THR A 195 0.24 -1.76 19.19
C THR A 195 -0.59 -0.76 19.99
N PRO A 196 -1.43 0.06 19.33
CA PRO A 196 -2.35 0.94 20.04
C PRO A 196 -3.46 0.14 20.73
N ASP A 197 -4.00 0.69 21.81
CA ASP A 197 -5.11 0.11 22.56
C ASP A 197 -6.16 1.18 22.89
N GLY A 198 -7.28 0.75 23.46
CA GLY A 198 -8.37 1.59 23.94
C GLY A 198 -9.71 1.28 23.28
N PHE A 199 -10.73 1.94 23.80
CA PHE A 199 -12.10 1.73 23.33
C PHE A 199 -12.24 2.06 21.84
N GLY A 200 -12.74 1.08 21.09
CA GLY A 200 -12.95 1.20 19.64
C GLY A 200 -11.68 1.04 18.82
N THR A 201 -10.59 0.51 19.38
CA THR A 201 -9.36 0.17 18.65
C THR A 201 -9.18 -1.35 18.69
N ARG A 202 -8.89 -1.95 17.53
CA ARG A 202 -8.58 -3.36 17.34
C ARG A 202 -7.34 -3.44 16.44
N PHE A 203 -6.43 -4.36 16.76
CA PHE A 203 -5.27 -4.63 15.93
C PHE A 203 -5.22 -6.12 15.59
N ASP A 204 -5.28 -6.43 14.30
CA ASP A 204 -5.11 -7.78 13.78
C ASP A 204 -3.68 -7.91 13.24
N GLY A 205 -2.76 -8.41 14.07
CA GLY A 205 -1.35 -8.59 13.73
C GLY A 205 -1.00 -10.04 13.37
N GLY A 206 0.07 -10.21 12.58
CA GLY A 206 0.66 -11.51 12.27
C GLY A 206 2.13 -11.67 12.72
N TYR A 207 2.66 -10.65 13.39
CA TYR A 207 4.06 -10.56 13.82
C TYR A 207 4.15 -10.07 15.27
N GLU A 208 5.22 -10.48 15.95
CA GLU A 208 5.63 -9.98 17.26
C GLU A 208 7.03 -9.32 17.18
N ALA A 209 7.43 -8.63 18.26
CA ALA A 209 8.79 -8.11 18.36
C ALA A 209 9.80 -9.27 18.33
N GLY A 210 10.79 -9.18 17.44
CA GLY A 210 11.78 -10.22 17.16
C GLY A 210 11.53 -10.96 15.84
N ASP A 211 10.32 -10.91 15.29
CA ASP A 211 10.01 -11.57 14.02
C ASP A 211 10.59 -10.84 12.81
N THR A 212 10.83 -11.59 11.74
CA THR A 212 11.34 -11.05 10.46
C THR A 212 10.24 -11.04 9.40
N VAL A 213 9.93 -9.85 8.89
CA VAL A 213 9.13 -9.67 7.68
C VAL A 213 9.93 -10.21 6.50
N SER A 214 9.46 -11.33 5.97
CA SER A 214 10.12 -12.02 4.86
C SER A 214 9.84 -11.34 3.53
N GLN A 215 10.81 -11.37 2.64
CA GLN A 215 10.64 -10.96 1.23
C GLN A 215 9.79 -11.95 0.41
N TYR A 216 9.50 -13.15 0.93
CA TYR A 216 8.79 -14.20 0.19
C TYR A 216 7.27 -14.15 0.34
N TYR A 217 6.76 -13.32 1.25
CA TYR A 217 5.34 -13.21 1.56
C TYR A 217 4.84 -11.78 1.37
N ASP A 218 3.55 -11.59 1.61
CA ASP A 218 2.95 -10.26 1.70
C ASP A 218 3.66 -9.46 2.82
N ASN A 219 3.87 -8.17 2.56
CA ASN A 219 4.55 -7.26 3.49
C ASN A 219 3.60 -6.62 4.52
N LEU A 220 2.32 -7.04 4.57
CA LEU A 220 1.37 -6.64 5.59
C LEU A 220 1.82 -7.10 6.99
N VAL A 221 2.19 -6.15 7.84
CA VAL A 221 2.56 -6.36 9.25
C VAL A 221 1.32 -6.60 10.10
N GLY A 222 0.26 -5.85 9.82
CA GLY A 222 -1.01 -5.98 10.51
C GLY A 222 -2.05 -4.99 10.01
N LYS A 223 -3.24 -5.07 10.59
CA LYS A 223 -4.35 -4.19 10.29
C LYS A 223 -4.72 -3.42 11.55
N LEU A 224 -4.81 -2.11 11.45
CA LEU A 224 -5.36 -1.26 12.50
C LEU A 224 -6.82 -0.95 12.18
N ILE A 225 -7.74 -1.42 13.02
CA ILE A 225 -9.17 -1.23 12.85
C ILE A 225 -9.67 -0.32 13.95
N VAL A 226 -10.39 0.74 13.58
CA VAL A 226 -10.90 1.72 14.51
C VAL A 226 -12.37 1.99 14.26
N TRP A 227 -13.16 1.88 15.31
CA TRP A 227 -14.56 2.26 15.34
C TRP A 227 -14.72 3.67 15.95
N GLY A 228 -15.69 4.43 15.45
CA GLY A 228 -16.15 5.70 16.01
C GLY A 228 -17.68 5.79 15.97
N LYS A 229 -18.27 6.64 16.81
CA LYS A 229 -19.74 6.90 16.79
C LYS A 229 -20.21 7.57 15.49
N ASP A 230 -19.28 8.23 14.80
CA ASP A 230 -19.43 8.91 13.52
C ASP A 230 -18.06 8.87 12.82
N ARG A 231 -18.04 9.19 11.53
CA ARG A 231 -16.84 9.15 10.68
C ARG A 231 -15.72 10.04 11.23
N ASP A 232 -16.03 11.26 11.63
CA ASP A 232 -15.03 12.21 12.16
C ASP A 232 -14.36 11.70 13.44
N THR A 233 -15.14 11.06 14.32
CA THR A 233 -14.60 10.39 15.52
C THR A 233 -13.71 9.21 15.13
N ALA A 234 -14.11 8.41 14.13
CA ALA A 234 -13.30 7.30 13.64
C ALA A 234 -11.96 7.79 13.05
N ILE A 235 -11.97 8.84 12.22
CA ILE A 235 -10.76 9.47 11.65
C ILE A 235 -9.83 9.94 12.77
N THR A 236 -10.36 10.73 13.71
CA THR A 236 -9.57 11.30 14.81
C THR A 236 -8.94 10.21 15.68
N ARG A 237 -9.70 9.15 15.98
CA ARG A 237 -9.21 8.01 16.77
C ARG A 237 -8.20 7.18 15.99
N THR A 238 -8.34 7.04 14.67
CA THR A 238 -7.39 6.33 13.80
C THR A 238 -6.06 7.07 13.76
N ILE A 239 -6.08 8.39 13.59
CA ILE A 239 -4.87 9.23 13.64
C ILE A 239 -4.15 9.04 14.99
N ARG A 240 -4.87 9.15 16.11
CA ARG A 240 -4.30 8.91 17.44
C ARG A 240 -3.65 7.52 17.55
N ALA A 241 -4.38 6.47 17.12
CA ALA A 241 -3.90 5.09 17.23
C ALA A 241 -2.64 4.86 16.36
N LEU A 242 -2.56 5.47 15.18
CA LEU A 242 -1.35 5.43 14.34
C LEU A 242 -0.18 6.18 14.98
N GLU A 243 -0.41 7.31 15.65
CA GLU A 243 0.63 8.07 16.35
C GLU A 243 1.16 7.35 17.60
N GLU A 244 0.32 6.56 18.26
CA GLU A 244 0.71 5.73 19.42
C GLU A 244 1.43 4.44 19.02
N MET A 245 1.26 4.00 17.77
CA MET A 245 1.86 2.77 17.28
C MET A 245 3.36 2.94 17.06
N VAL A 246 4.15 2.02 17.62
CA VAL A 246 5.61 2.03 17.48
C VAL A 246 6.06 0.76 16.79
N ILE A 247 6.61 0.89 15.57
CA ILE A 247 7.26 -0.20 14.84
C ILE A 247 8.70 0.23 14.56
N VAL A 248 9.67 -0.55 15.04
CA VAL A 248 11.11 -0.31 14.83
C VAL A 248 11.75 -1.51 14.15
N GLY A 249 12.74 -1.24 13.29
CA GLY A 249 13.51 -2.24 12.54
C GLY A 249 13.09 -2.36 11.07
N VAL A 250 11.91 -1.89 10.71
CA VAL A 250 11.41 -1.81 9.33
C VAL A 250 10.71 -0.47 9.10
N HIS A 251 10.73 0.01 7.86
CA HIS A 251 9.85 1.11 7.45
C HIS A 251 8.41 0.64 7.32
N THR A 252 7.46 1.53 7.59
CA THR A 252 6.03 1.26 7.45
C THR A 252 5.30 2.33 6.64
N THR A 253 4.10 1.97 6.16
CA THR A 253 3.16 2.88 5.48
C THR A 253 2.55 3.95 6.37
N ILE A 254 2.65 3.82 7.70
CA ILE A 254 2.03 4.71 8.71
C ILE A 254 2.18 6.21 8.38
N PRO A 255 3.35 6.73 7.97
CA PRO A 255 3.48 8.15 7.64
C PRO A 255 2.61 8.59 6.45
N ALA A 256 2.43 7.72 5.44
CA ALA A 256 1.54 7.98 4.31
C ALA A 256 0.07 7.89 4.72
N ASP A 257 -0.28 6.91 5.56
CA ASP A 257 -1.65 6.73 6.05
C ASP A 257 -2.09 7.94 6.90
N LEU A 258 -1.20 8.48 7.74
CA LEU A 258 -1.41 9.73 8.46
C LEU A 258 -1.60 10.92 7.52
N ALA A 259 -0.84 10.99 6.42
CA ALA A 259 -1.01 12.04 5.41
C ALA A 259 -2.38 11.95 4.72
N ILE A 260 -2.84 10.74 4.40
CA ILE A 260 -4.16 10.50 3.81
C ILE A 260 -5.27 10.95 4.78
N LEU A 261 -5.25 10.46 6.02
CA LEU A 261 -6.30 10.73 7.01
C LEU A 261 -6.41 12.22 7.39
N ARG A 262 -5.30 12.96 7.31
CA ARG A 262 -5.25 14.40 7.58
C ARG A 262 -5.60 15.25 6.37
N HIS A 263 -5.68 14.66 5.18
CA HIS A 263 -5.93 15.43 3.97
C HIS A 263 -7.40 15.90 3.90
N PRO A 264 -7.67 17.17 3.54
CA PRO A 264 -9.04 17.69 3.41
C PRO A 264 -9.92 16.89 2.44
N ASP A 265 -9.35 16.36 1.36
CA ASP A 265 -10.10 15.55 0.39
C ASP A 265 -10.64 14.24 0.98
N PHE A 266 -9.89 13.64 1.92
CA PHE A 266 -10.34 12.42 2.58
C PHE A 266 -11.52 12.73 3.51
N SER A 267 -11.43 13.80 4.31
CA SER A 267 -12.54 14.22 5.18
C SER A 267 -13.75 14.70 4.38
N ALA A 268 -13.55 15.36 3.25
CA ALA A 268 -14.61 15.84 2.35
C ALA A 268 -15.20 14.79 1.39
N ILE A 269 -14.65 13.57 1.36
CA ILE A 269 -15.11 12.47 0.48
C ILE A 269 -14.99 12.85 -1.01
N THR A 270 -13.94 13.60 -1.37
CA THR A 270 -13.63 13.98 -2.76
C THR A 270 -12.54 13.11 -3.40
N HIS A 271 -11.97 12.19 -2.63
CA HIS A 271 -10.97 11.22 -3.08
C HIS A 271 -11.57 10.16 -4.01
N SER A 272 -10.70 9.52 -4.78
CA SER A 272 -11.01 8.45 -5.73
C SER A 272 -9.91 7.41 -5.72
N THR A 273 -10.12 6.32 -6.45
CA THR A 273 -9.12 5.28 -6.70
C THR A 273 -7.81 5.77 -7.34
N LYS A 274 -7.78 7.00 -7.88
CA LYS A 274 -6.60 7.63 -8.48
C LYS A 274 -5.97 8.71 -7.62
N TRP A 275 -6.67 9.14 -6.57
CA TRP A 275 -6.33 10.33 -5.80
C TRP A 275 -4.95 10.25 -5.13
N VAL A 276 -4.60 9.08 -4.58
CA VAL A 276 -3.28 8.86 -3.94
C VAL A 276 -2.14 9.02 -4.95
N GLU A 277 -2.36 8.67 -6.22
CA GLU A 277 -1.34 8.74 -7.27
C GLU A 277 -1.27 10.11 -7.96
N GLU A 278 -2.43 10.71 -8.22
CA GLU A 278 -2.54 11.89 -9.07
C GLU A 278 -2.59 13.22 -8.30
N THR A 279 -2.97 13.20 -7.02
CA THR A 279 -3.27 14.43 -6.26
C THR A 279 -2.50 14.53 -4.94
N LEU A 280 -2.36 13.43 -4.21
CA LEU A 280 -1.71 13.46 -2.90
C LEU A 280 -0.19 13.66 -3.02
N ASP A 281 0.30 14.82 -2.57
CA ASP A 281 1.75 15.11 -2.56
C ASP A 281 2.44 14.42 -1.37
N LEU A 282 3.16 13.34 -1.67
CA LEU A 282 4.01 12.61 -0.73
C LEU A 282 5.52 12.86 -0.96
N SER A 283 5.89 13.84 -1.79
CA SER A 283 7.28 14.09 -2.17
C SER A 283 8.19 14.48 -1.00
N GLN A 284 7.62 15.16 0.00
CA GLN A 284 8.32 15.58 1.23
C GLN A 284 8.18 14.57 2.37
N LEU A 285 7.49 13.45 2.16
CA LEU A 285 7.27 12.46 3.20
C LEU A 285 8.59 11.75 3.51
N VAL A 286 8.89 11.60 4.80
CA VAL A 286 10.04 10.85 5.30
C VAL A 286 9.55 9.80 6.28
N SER A 287 9.95 8.54 6.03
CA SER A 287 9.71 7.42 6.94
C SER A 287 11.01 7.07 7.68
N HIS A 288 10.87 6.75 8.96
CA HIS A 288 11.98 6.30 9.80
C HIS A 288 11.69 4.89 10.31
N ALA A 289 12.59 3.94 10.05
CA ALA A 289 12.51 2.59 10.63
C ALA A 289 12.89 2.55 12.13
N GLY A 290 13.22 3.69 12.73
CA GLY A 290 13.79 3.79 14.08
C GLY A 290 15.18 3.14 14.19
N ALA A 291 15.86 3.40 15.31
CA ALA A 291 17.02 2.62 15.73
C ALA A 291 16.57 1.73 16.90
N ALA A 292 17.05 0.49 16.97
CA ALA A 292 16.82 -0.35 18.14
C ALA A 292 17.28 0.42 19.40
N PRO A 293 16.54 0.34 20.53
CA PRO A 293 17.04 0.83 21.80
C PRO A 293 18.42 0.22 22.04
N VAL A 294 19.39 1.08 22.32
CA VAL A 294 20.71 0.61 22.73
C VAL A 294 20.55 0.12 24.16
N ASP A 295 21.04 -1.09 24.44
CA ASP A 295 20.98 -1.74 25.74
C ASP A 295 21.36 -0.76 26.87
N ASP A 296 20.51 -0.60 27.89
CA ASP A 296 20.66 0.37 29.01
C ASP A 296 21.90 0.09 29.88
N ASP A 297 22.58 -1.04 29.66
CA ASP A 297 23.84 -1.44 30.30
C ASP A 297 25.09 -0.86 29.62
N GLN A 298 24.94 0.07 28.66
CA GLN A 298 26.08 0.76 28.02
C GLN A 298 26.32 2.13 28.66
N ASP A 299 27.57 2.39 29.10
CA ASP A 299 28.00 3.69 29.60
C ASP A 299 27.64 4.79 28.57
N LEU A 300 26.69 5.66 28.92
CA LEU A 300 26.28 6.80 28.11
C LEU A 300 27.22 7.99 28.37
N VAL A 301 27.77 8.56 27.32
CA VAL A 301 28.58 9.80 27.36
C VAL A 301 27.76 11.00 26.88
N GLU A 302 27.79 12.09 27.66
CA GLU A 302 27.18 13.36 27.29
C GLU A 302 27.93 13.98 26.11
N ARG A 303 27.22 14.27 25.01
CA ARG A 303 27.75 15.00 23.86
C ARG A 303 26.85 16.19 23.53
N SER A 304 27.45 17.32 23.21
CA SER A 304 26.75 18.50 22.71
C SER A 304 26.87 18.60 21.19
N THR A 305 25.75 18.80 20.50
CA THR A 305 25.71 19.11 19.07
C THR A 305 24.73 20.25 18.81
N THR A 306 24.96 21.03 17.77
CA THR A 306 24.06 22.11 17.38
C THR A 306 23.09 21.60 16.33
N VAL A 307 21.79 21.61 16.64
CA VAL A 307 20.70 21.23 15.73
C VAL A 307 20.00 22.48 15.23
N GLU A 308 19.71 22.56 13.94
CA GLU A 308 18.96 23.67 13.36
C GLU A 308 17.49 23.27 13.20
N VAL A 309 16.59 24.04 13.81
CA VAL A 309 15.13 23.87 13.69
C VAL A 309 14.53 25.19 13.26
N ASN A 310 13.83 25.20 12.13
CA ASN A 310 13.19 26.40 11.55
C ASN A 310 14.16 27.59 11.38
N GLY A 311 15.39 27.34 10.92
CA GLY A 311 16.40 28.38 10.68
C GLY A 311 17.05 28.96 11.94
N LYS A 312 16.77 28.39 13.12
CA LYS A 312 17.42 28.76 14.39
C LYS A 312 18.24 27.59 14.90
N ARG A 313 19.45 27.90 15.36
CA ARG A 313 20.39 26.92 15.92
C ARG A 313 20.16 26.75 17.41
N PHE A 314 20.04 25.49 17.83
CA PHE A 314 19.86 25.07 19.21
C PHE A 314 21.03 24.17 19.59
N ASP A 315 21.72 24.49 20.67
CA ASP A 315 22.72 23.60 21.23
C ASP A 315 22.00 22.54 22.08
N VAL A 316 22.06 21.29 21.62
CA VAL A 316 21.39 20.16 22.26
C VAL A 316 22.44 19.25 22.87
N LYS A 317 22.19 18.84 24.11
CA LYS A 317 22.96 17.83 24.81
C LYS A 317 22.24 16.49 24.65
N MET A 318 22.94 15.49 24.16
CA MET A 318 22.44 14.12 23.98
C MET A 318 23.35 13.15 24.74
N TRP A 319 22.73 12.16 25.37
CA TRP A 319 23.42 11.04 26.00
C TRP A 319 23.47 9.91 24.97
N VAL A 320 24.68 9.52 24.55
CA VAL A 320 24.88 8.47 23.55
C VAL A 320 25.78 7.38 24.10
N PRO A 321 25.60 6.12 23.70
CA PRO A 321 26.49 5.03 24.08
C PRO A 321 27.94 5.33 23.68
N GLU A 322 28.90 4.87 24.50
CA GLU A 322 30.32 5.16 24.30
C GLU A 322 30.91 4.61 22.97
N PHE A 323 30.17 3.76 22.23
CA PHE A 323 30.58 3.29 20.90
C PHE A 323 29.63 3.70 19.77
N ALA A 324 29.98 4.77 19.05
CA ALA A 324 29.77 4.93 17.60
C ALA A 324 30.50 6.18 17.06
N ILE A 325 31.70 5.99 16.54
CA ILE A 325 32.18 6.38 15.19
C ILE A 325 33.57 5.73 15.11
N GLY A 326 33.75 4.80 14.17
CA GLY A 326 35.04 4.20 13.89
C GLY A 326 36.05 5.29 13.54
N THR A 327 36.98 5.57 14.46
CA THR A 327 38.26 6.13 14.08
C THR A 327 39.02 5.04 13.33
N ALA A 328 39.42 5.35 12.10
CA ALA A 328 40.15 4.46 11.22
C ALA A 328 41.29 3.73 11.97
N LYS A 329 41.26 2.40 11.95
CA LYS A 329 42.42 1.58 12.32
C LYS A 329 43.60 2.04 11.47
N LYS A 330 44.67 2.52 12.12
CA LYS A 330 45.96 2.83 11.50
C LYS A 330 46.54 1.57 10.86
N THR A 331 46.29 1.35 9.58
CA THR A 331 47.06 0.44 8.75
C THR A 331 48.40 1.10 8.38
N LYS A 332 49.48 0.32 8.51
CA LYS A 332 50.86 0.71 8.21
C LYS A 332 50.98 1.33 6.81
N LYS A 333 51.73 2.43 6.72
CA LYS A 333 52.11 3.14 5.48
C LYS A 333 52.70 2.20 4.42
N PRO A 334 52.19 2.25 3.18
CA PRO A 334 53.03 2.19 1.99
C PRO A 334 53.43 3.61 1.56
N THR A 335 54.58 3.67 0.90
CA THR A 335 55.30 4.86 0.45
C THR A 335 54.57 5.71 -0.58
N ARG A 336 54.88 7.01 -0.58
CA ARG A 336 54.36 8.07 -1.46
C ARG A 336 54.50 7.70 -2.94
N GLY A 337 53.39 7.73 -3.67
CA GLY A 337 53.31 7.93 -5.11
C GLY A 337 52.27 9.02 -5.38
N SER A 338 52.67 10.03 -6.15
CA SER A 338 51.89 11.23 -6.51
C SER A 338 50.63 10.94 -7.33
N GLY A 339 49.50 11.53 -6.96
CA GLY A 339 48.27 11.58 -7.78
C GLY A 339 47.23 12.48 -7.12
N GLY A 340 46.67 13.43 -7.87
CA GLY A 340 45.92 14.58 -7.36
C GLY A 340 44.60 14.26 -6.67
N ALA A 341 44.18 15.19 -5.81
CA ALA A 341 42.88 15.20 -5.15
C ALA A 341 41.78 15.52 -6.17
N GLY A 342 40.79 14.64 -6.28
CA GLY A 342 39.51 14.87 -6.94
C GLY A 342 38.38 14.56 -5.96
N GLY A 343 37.45 15.51 -5.80
CA GLY A 343 36.32 15.43 -4.87
C GLY A 343 35.40 14.24 -5.14
N GLY A 344 34.75 13.76 -4.08
CA GLY A 344 33.82 12.64 -4.12
C GLY A 344 32.67 12.90 -5.10
N ALA A 345 32.68 12.18 -6.21
CA ALA A 345 31.57 12.10 -7.13
C ALA A 345 30.47 11.22 -6.52
N ALA A 346 29.22 11.69 -6.58
CA ALA A 346 28.05 10.83 -6.45
C ALA A 346 28.20 9.67 -7.45
N SER A 347 28.20 8.42 -6.96
CA SER A 347 28.33 7.26 -7.84
C SER A 347 27.13 7.26 -8.78
N GLY A 348 27.34 7.48 -10.07
CA GLY A 348 26.27 7.39 -11.09
C GLY A 348 25.73 5.97 -11.29
N ALA A 349 25.80 5.11 -10.27
CA ALA A 349 25.32 3.74 -10.30
C ALA A 349 23.81 3.71 -10.05
N VAL A 350 23.07 3.21 -11.03
CA VAL A 350 21.65 2.85 -10.90
C VAL A 350 21.59 1.46 -10.29
N THR A 351 21.01 1.33 -9.10
CA THR A 351 20.92 0.06 -8.37
C THR A 351 19.50 -0.49 -8.36
N ALA A 352 19.37 -1.81 -8.20
CA ALA A 352 18.10 -2.46 -8.02
C ALA A 352 17.56 -2.15 -6.61
N PRO A 353 16.39 -1.50 -6.47
CA PRO A 353 15.85 -1.20 -5.15
C PRO A 353 15.32 -2.47 -4.45
N MET A 354 14.98 -3.50 -5.23
CA MET A 354 14.39 -4.74 -4.76
C MET A 354 14.88 -5.94 -5.59
N GLN A 355 14.75 -7.14 -5.03
CA GLN A 355 15.02 -8.37 -5.77
C GLN A 355 13.94 -8.58 -6.84
N GLY A 356 14.34 -8.93 -8.05
CA GLY A 356 13.41 -9.21 -9.14
C GLY A 356 14.07 -9.80 -10.37
N THR A 357 13.26 -10.02 -11.41
CA THR A 357 13.74 -10.44 -12.72
C THR A 357 13.70 -9.26 -13.67
N ILE A 358 14.77 -9.01 -14.41
CA ILE A 358 14.79 -7.95 -15.43
C ILE A 358 13.89 -8.37 -16.59
N VAL A 359 12.79 -7.67 -16.79
CA VAL A 359 11.87 -7.92 -17.91
C VAL A 359 12.41 -7.30 -19.19
N LYS A 360 12.92 -6.07 -19.07
CA LYS A 360 13.37 -5.29 -20.23
C LYS A 360 14.42 -4.26 -19.84
N VAL A 361 15.44 -4.12 -20.67
CA VAL A 361 16.41 -3.01 -20.59
C VAL A 361 15.96 -1.92 -21.56
N MET A 362 15.84 -0.68 -21.07
CA MET A 362 15.27 0.45 -21.82
C MET A 362 16.34 1.40 -22.38
N VAL A 363 17.61 1.18 -22.04
CA VAL A 363 18.72 2.04 -22.43
C VAL A 363 19.88 1.25 -23.04
N GLU A 364 20.63 1.90 -23.93
CA GLU A 364 21.84 1.35 -24.54
C GLU A 364 23.11 2.03 -24.01
N VAL A 365 24.23 1.31 -24.03
CA VAL A 365 25.54 1.89 -23.69
C VAL A 365 25.85 3.02 -24.67
N GLY A 366 26.08 4.19 -24.12
CA GLY A 366 26.35 5.42 -24.86
C GLY A 366 25.13 6.30 -25.11
N GLN A 367 23.93 5.90 -24.69
CA GLN A 367 22.74 6.72 -24.75
C GLN A 367 22.79 7.85 -23.71
N THR A 368 22.37 9.05 -24.10
CA THR A 368 22.17 10.17 -23.17
C THR A 368 20.77 10.07 -22.57
N ILE A 369 20.67 10.14 -21.25
CA ILE A 369 19.41 10.06 -20.52
C ILE A 369 19.28 11.20 -19.50
N ALA A 370 18.05 11.63 -19.26
CA ALA A 370 17.70 12.64 -18.26
C ALA A 370 17.39 12.01 -16.90
N VAL A 371 17.34 12.83 -15.85
CA VAL A 371 16.84 12.40 -14.54
C VAL A 371 15.38 11.99 -14.70
N GLY A 372 15.01 10.81 -14.21
CA GLY A 372 13.67 10.24 -14.32
C GLY A 372 13.45 9.32 -15.52
N ASP A 373 14.38 9.24 -16.47
CA ASP A 373 14.25 8.31 -17.60
C ASP A 373 14.35 6.87 -17.13
N ALA A 374 13.49 6.00 -17.68
CA ALA A 374 13.47 4.58 -17.37
C ALA A 374 14.72 3.88 -17.92
N VAL A 375 15.43 3.17 -17.05
CA VAL A 375 16.68 2.44 -17.35
C VAL A 375 16.40 0.96 -17.56
N VAL A 376 15.67 0.33 -16.65
CA VAL A 376 15.21 -1.07 -16.76
C VAL A 376 13.81 -1.24 -16.19
N VAL A 377 13.11 -2.27 -16.65
CA VAL A 377 11.87 -2.78 -16.08
C VAL A 377 12.17 -4.05 -15.32
N LEU A 378 11.85 -4.06 -14.03
CA LEU A 378 12.08 -5.16 -13.11
C LEU A 378 10.75 -5.73 -12.64
N GLU A 379 10.53 -7.02 -12.82
CA GLU A 379 9.38 -7.73 -12.26
C GLU A 379 9.73 -8.25 -10.87
N ALA A 380 8.97 -7.79 -9.88
CA ALA A 380 9.01 -8.29 -8.51
C ALA A 380 7.58 -8.41 -8.01
N MET A 381 7.29 -9.48 -7.25
CA MET A 381 5.96 -9.70 -6.66
C MET A 381 4.80 -9.66 -7.68
N LYS A 382 5.03 -10.16 -8.91
CA LYS A 382 4.08 -10.14 -10.05
C LYS A 382 3.70 -8.73 -10.55
N MET A 383 4.50 -7.72 -10.23
CA MET A 383 4.33 -6.35 -10.71
C MET A 383 5.61 -5.86 -11.39
N GLU A 384 5.43 -5.13 -12.50
CA GLU A 384 6.53 -4.47 -13.21
C GLU A 384 6.85 -3.12 -12.55
N ASN A 385 8.11 -2.93 -12.17
CA ASN A 385 8.65 -1.71 -11.60
C ASN A 385 9.67 -1.11 -12.56
N GLN A 386 9.42 0.12 -13.00
CA GLN A 386 10.40 0.87 -13.79
C GLN A 386 11.44 1.48 -12.87
N ILE A 387 12.71 1.15 -13.11
CA ILE A 387 13.84 1.73 -12.41
C ILE A 387 14.34 2.92 -13.23
N THR A 388 14.29 4.11 -12.66
CA THR A 388 14.61 5.37 -13.33
C THR A 388 16.00 5.89 -12.94
N ALA A 389 16.60 6.70 -13.81
CA ALA A 389 17.88 7.35 -13.54
C ALA A 389 17.75 8.49 -12.51
N GLU A 390 18.58 8.46 -11.46
CA GLU A 390 18.65 9.54 -10.46
C GLU A 390 19.59 10.69 -10.89
N LYS A 391 20.34 10.49 -11.98
CA LYS A 391 21.30 11.47 -12.54
C LYS A 391 21.18 11.50 -14.06
N ALA A 392 21.18 12.70 -14.65
CA ALA A 392 21.30 12.87 -16.09
C ALA A 392 22.76 12.66 -16.54
N GLY A 393 22.95 12.03 -17.69
CA GLY A 393 24.28 11.75 -18.20
C GLY A 393 24.28 10.71 -19.30
N LYS A 394 25.46 10.19 -19.61
CA LYS A 394 25.62 9.16 -20.64
C LYS A 394 25.74 7.79 -19.98
N VAL A 395 24.98 6.81 -20.47
CA VAL A 395 25.05 5.44 -19.95
C VAL A 395 26.42 4.85 -20.30
N ALA A 396 27.29 4.71 -19.31
CA ALA A 396 28.63 4.18 -19.46
C ALA A 396 28.63 2.66 -19.52
N LYS A 397 27.75 2.01 -18.76
CA LYS A 397 27.65 0.55 -18.69
C LYS A 397 26.26 0.09 -18.32
N VAL A 398 25.81 -1.00 -18.91
CA VAL A 398 24.65 -1.79 -18.48
C VAL A 398 25.16 -3.16 -18.04
N ASN A 399 24.87 -3.57 -16.81
CA ASN A 399 25.38 -4.81 -16.21
C ASN A 399 24.39 -5.98 -16.26
N VAL A 400 23.19 -5.76 -16.79
CA VAL A 400 22.10 -6.73 -16.77
C VAL A 400 21.45 -6.86 -18.15
N THR A 401 20.82 -8.00 -18.38
CA THR A 401 20.05 -8.34 -19.58
C THR A 401 18.67 -8.85 -19.21
N ALA A 402 17.73 -8.86 -20.17
CA ALA A 402 16.39 -9.40 -19.94
C ALA A 402 16.46 -10.89 -19.55
N GLY A 403 15.79 -11.26 -18.46
CA GLY A 403 15.81 -12.58 -17.84
C GLY A 403 16.73 -12.71 -16.64
N ASP A 404 17.62 -11.74 -16.39
CA ASP A 404 18.54 -11.80 -15.25
C ASP A 404 17.82 -11.60 -13.91
N LYS A 405 18.21 -12.38 -12.91
CA LYS A 405 17.75 -12.22 -11.52
C LYS A 405 18.72 -11.32 -10.77
N VAL A 406 18.21 -10.25 -10.19
CA VAL A 406 19.00 -9.26 -9.43
C VAL A 406 18.48 -9.18 -8.00
N GLY A 407 19.37 -8.95 -7.04
CA GLY A 407 19.06 -8.66 -5.64
C GLY A 407 18.98 -7.16 -5.35
N SER A 408 18.42 -6.80 -4.20
CA SER A 408 18.44 -5.40 -3.74
C SER A 408 19.88 -4.91 -3.55
N GLY A 409 20.20 -3.75 -4.10
CA GLY A 409 21.53 -3.13 -4.09
C GLY A 409 22.41 -3.48 -5.29
N ASP A 410 22.02 -4.43 -6.16
CA ASP A 410 22.81 -4.79 -7.34
C ASP A 410 22.89 -3.62 -8.34
N VAL A 411 24.07 -3.35 -8.89
CA VAL A 411 24.28 -2.26 -9.85
C VAL A 411 23.80 -2.67 -11.23
N LEU A 412 22.69 -2.08 -11.68
CA LEU A 412 22.03 -2.34 -12.96
C LEU A 412 22.70 -1.63 -14.12
N ALA A 413 23.03 -0.34 -13.93
CA ALA A 413 23.68 0.50 -14.93
C ALA A 413 24.55 1.58 -14.27
N VAL A 414 25.48 2.17 -15.04
CA VAL A 414 26.33 3.28 -14.59
C VAL A 414 26.18 4.44 -15.58
N ILE A 415 25.99 5.65 -15.04
CA ILE A 415 25.77 6.91 -15.74
C ILE A 415 26.94 7.85 -15.44
N GLU A 416 27.60 8.34 -16.48
CA GLU A 416 28.69 9.33 -16.39
C GLU A 416 28.15 10.77 -16.41
#